data_AF-A0A382CQI1-F1
#
_entry.id   AF-A0A382CQI1-F1
#
_cell.length_a   1.000
_cell.length_b   1.000
_cell.length_c   1.000
_cell.angle_alpha   90.00
_cell.angle_beta   90.00
_cell.angle_gamma   90.00
#
_symmetry.space_group_name_H-M   'P 1'
#
loop_
_entity.id
_entity.type
_entity.pdbx_description
1 polymer ?
#
loop_
_entity_poly.entity_id
_entity_poly.type
_entity_poly.pdbx_seq_one_letter_code
_entity_poly.pdbx_strand_id
1 'polypeptide(L)'
;MKIFIFEPEKYFDKQLVRHIDLKACFGNLEHETYFPKELCDVVQNPESADFIIFPYDLTRPIMDLGLFGLLGLFDVCNIFQKYYWKFIFIYTEDLSWKIPMGGTWLRLSFDKRILSNESIAIPLFFRHKRFASIANCRMKANFVGAVNTHPIRGKLISYLSEENLWSKIILLIRGEFHGPIIDGTERIKRELQFNNAMKRSYMTFCPRGTAMTSNRFFQAMSLGRVPIIIAEHCALPFEEEINYEDFCFNLSYDRLDEVSRILDTGDKELGKMCKSSYKIYSEYLSLESYGVKLVCFLKKNKEKIYEHRKNDGIFHCQLEMECLYDYCYNYLSKYYEAQELINTVQLAQEINKMTKDPKKIERTNSIILDCREIVNMRAGDTVMKYMKGLIEYMKNDFGIKHSKYSMNSIDDFHALTDIYAEKLLK
;
A
#
# COMPACT_ATOMS: atom_id res chain seq x y z
N MET A 1 -5.46 -11.51 26.27
CA MET A 1 -4.22 -12.01 25.62
C MET A 1 -3.11 -11.36 26.39
N LYS A 2 -2.17 -12.13 26.94
CA LYS A 2 -1.13 -11.51 27.76
C LYS A 2 -0.15 -10.82 26.85
N ILE A 3 -0.01 -9.50 26.97
CA ILE A 3 0.95 -8.74 26.18
C ILE A 3 1.95 -8.04 27.09
N PHE A 4 3.17 -7.93 26.62
CA PHE A 4 4.19 -7.10 27.26
C PHE A 4 4.52 -5.95 26.32
N ILE A 5 4.37 -4.72 26.80
CA ILE A 5 4.71 -3.53 26.02
C ILE A 5 6.20 -3.25 26.17
N PHE A 6 6.94 -3.28 25.07
CA PHE A 6 8.38 -3.02 25.07
C PHE A 6 8.66 -1.53 25.27
N GLU A 7 9.57 -1.18 26.16
CA GLU A 7 9.99 0.20 26.44
C GLU A 7 11.44 0.42 25.96
N PRO A 8 11.67 1.02 24.77
CA PRO A 8 13.03 1.23 24.23
C PRO A 8 14.00 1.90 25.19
N GLU A 9 13.55 2.94 25.92
CA GLU A 9 14.37 3.68 26.90
C GLU A 9 14.89 2.80 28.05
N LYS A 10 14.18 1.70 28.35
CA LYS A 10 14.51 0.80 29.45
C LYS A 10 15.35 -0.40 29.02
N TYR A 11 15.12 -0.90 27.81
CA TYR A 11 15.65 -2.19 27.37
C TYR A 11 16.73 -2.11 26.30
N PHE A 12 16.86 -0.99 25.58
CA PHE A 12 18.03 -0.78 24.73
C PHE A 12 19.26 -0.36 25.55
N ASP A 13 20.43 -0.73 25.04
CA ASP A 13 21.71 -0.40 25.66
C ASP A 13 21.89 1.12 25.76
N LYS A 14 22.11 1.62 26.98
CA LYS A 14 22.22 3.05 27.28
C LYS A 14 23.37 3.73 26.55
N GLN A 15 24.46 3.02 26.26
CA GLN A 15 25.60 3.58 25.54
C GLN A 15 25.30 3.70 24.04
N LEU A 16 24.55 2.75 23.46
CA LEU A 16 24.14 2.82 22.05
C LEU A 16 23.13 3.94 21.81
N VAL A 17 22.14 4.10 22.71
CA VAL A 17 21.07 5.10 22.52
C VAL A 17 21.43 6.50 23.00
N ARG A 18 22.61 6.72 23.61
CA ARG A 18 22.99 8.02 24.22
C ARG A 18 22.95 9.21 23.26
N HIS A 19 23.13 8.96 21.96
CA HIS A 19 23.13 9.96 20.89
C HIS A 19 21.88 9.90 20.01
N ILE A 20 20.91 9.06 20.38
CA ILE A 20 19.65 8.89 19.67
C ILE A 20 18.56 9.60 20.47
N ASP A 21 17.89 10.56 19.85
CA ASP A 21 16.64 11.07 20.40
C ASP A 21 15.55 10.00 20.18
N LEU A 22 15.41 9.10 21.16
CA LEU A 22 14.46 8.00 21.10
C LEU A 22 13.02 8.50 20.94
N LYS A 23 12.68 9.67 21.51
CA LYS A 23 11.32 10.23 21.38
C LYS A 23 11.06 10.78 19.99
N ALA A 24 12.07 11.39 19.36
CA ALA A 24 11.96 11.83 17.97
C ALA A 24 11.94 10.65 16.99
N CYS A 25 12.76 9.62 17.25
CA CYS A 25 12.91 8.44 16.40
C CYS A 25 11.68 7.51 16.47
N PHE A 26 11.23 7.20 17.69
CA PHE A 26 10.09 6.35 17.96
C PHE A 26 8.84 7.20 18.21
N GLY A 27 8.24 7.67 17.12
CA GLY A 27 7.02 8.49 17.18
C GLY A 27 5.82 7.70 17.69
N ASN A 28 4.94 8.36 18.45
CA ASN A 28 3.76 7.72 19.05
C ASN A 28 2.90 7.01 18.01
N LEU A 29 2.73 5.70 18.19
CA LEU A 29 1.71 4.91 17.52
C LEU A 29 0.57 4.65 18.51
N GLU A 30 -0.67 4.86 18.08
CA GLU A 30 -1.87 4.43 18.81
C GLU A 30 -1.98 2.90 18.75
N HIS A 31 -1.05 2.18 19.40
CA HIS A 31 -0.99 0.72 19.43
C HIS A 31 -2.29 0.08 19.96
N GLU A 32 -3.09 0.82 20.74
CA GLU A 32 -4.44 0.45 21.17
C GLU A 32 -5.39 0.18 19.99
N THR A 33 -5.15 0.79 18.82
CA THR A 33 -5.85 0.48 17.56
C THR A 33 -5.69 -0.99 17.16
N TYR A 34 -4.49 -1.54 17.38
CA TYR A 34 -4.14 -2.92 17.05
C TYR A 34 -4.38 -3.87 18.22
N PHE A 35 -4.21 -3.37 19.44
CA PHE A 35 -4.27 -4.15 20.68
C PHE A 35 -5.19 -3.47 21.72
N PRO A 36 -6.52 -3.60 21.57
CA PRO A 36 -7.48 -2.97 22.48
C PRO A 36 -7.30 -3.46 23.93
N LYS A 37 -7.37 -2.54 24.90
CA LYS A 37 -7.14 -2.82 26.33
C LYS A 37 -8.06 -3.89 26.87
N GLU A 38 -9.35 -3.86 26.53
CA GLU A 38 -10.36 -4.85 26.92
C GLU A 38 -10.05 -6.29 26.47
N LEU A 39 -9.13 -6.51 25.52
CA LEU A 39 -8.76 -7.83 25.03
C LEU A 39 -7.33 -8.26 25.43
N CYS A 40 -6.58 -7.35 26.03
CA CYS A 40 -5.15 -7.45 26.27
C CYS A 40 -4.80 -7.22 27.74
N ASP A 41 -4.24 -8.23 28.37
CA ASP A 41 -3.79 -8.17 29.76
C ASP A 41 -2.31 -7.78 29.74
N VAL A 42 -2.00 -6.52 30.08
CA VAL A 42 -0.62 -6.04 30.09
C VAL A 42 0.13 -6.63 31.30
N VAL A 43 1.14 -7.46 31.02
CA VAL A 43 1.98 -8.09 32.05
C VAL A 43 3.29 -7.35 32.22
N GLN A 44 3.92 -7.51 33.39
CA GLN A 44 5.18 -6.83 33.73
C GLN A 44 6.43 -7.61 33.32
N ASN A 45 6.30 -8.90 32.98
CA ASN A 45 7.42 -9.76 32.60
C ASN A 45 7.22 -10.35 31.19
N PRO A 46 8.17 -10.16 30.26
CA PRO A 46 8.09 -10.69 28.88
C PRO A 46 7.97 -12.22 28.81
N GLU A 47 8.48 -12.94 29.80
CA GLU A 47 8.37 -14.41 29.86
C GLU A 47 6.92 -14.87 29.93
N SER A 48 6.11 -14.18 30.73
CA SER A 48 4.70 -14.48 30.96
C SER A 48 3.76 -14.01 29.86
N ALA A 49 4.27 -13.22 28.91
CA ALA A 49 3.49 -12.69 27.80
C ALA A 49 3.32 -13.72 26.67
N ASP A 50 2.16 -13.68 26.01
CA ASP A 50 1.94 -14.34 24.72
C ASP A 50 2.70 -13.56 23.61
N PHE A 51 2.61 -12.24 23.60
CA PHE A 51 3.34 -11.42 22.63
C PHE A 51 4.02 -10.23 23.28
N ILE A 52 5.17 -9.85 22.72
CA ILE A 52 5.89 -8.63 23.08
C ILE A 52 5.61 -7.60 22.00
N ILE A 53 4.93 -6.52 22.35
CA ILE A 53 4.53 -5.49 21.40
C ILE A 53 5.60 -4.41 21.39
N PHE A 54 6.20 -4.18 20.22
CA PHE A 54 6.98 -2.97 20.01
C PHE A 54 6.01 -1.81 19.73
N PRO A 55 5.91 -0.79 20.59
CA PRO A 55 4.76 0.13 20.58
C PRO A 55 4.87 1.25 19.53
N TYR A 56 5.73 1.08 18.53
CA TYR A 56 6.03 2.10 17.52
C TYR A 56 6.05 1.50 16.13
N ASP A 57 5.73 2.33 15.15
CA ASP A 57 5.94 2.04 13.74
C ASP A 57 7.44 2.14 13.42
N LEU A 58 8.03 1.06 12.90
CA LEU A 58 9.45 0.99 12.58
C LEU A 58 9.83 1.64 11.25
N THR A 59 8.87 2.15 10.47
CA THR A 59 9.13 2.94 9.26
C THR A 59 10.14 4.07 9.53
N ARG A 60 9.82 4.97 10.46
CA ARG A 60 10.66 6.14 10.76
C ARG A 60 12.00 5.77 11.40
N PRO A 61 12.06 4.87 12.40
CA PRO A 61 13.33 4.37 12.91
C PRO A 61 14.27 3.81 11.83
N ILE A 62 13.75 3.06 10.85
CA ILE A 62 14.57 2.56 9.72
C ILE A 62 15.08 3.72 8.86
N MET A 63 14.27 4.75 8.62
CA MET A 63 14.69 5.93 7.86
C MET A 63 15.75 6.77 8.59
N ASP A 64 15.56 6.99 9.89
CA ASP A 64 16.39 7.89 10.70
C ASP A 64 17.71 7.22 11.13
N LEU A 65 17.67 5.95 11.54
CA LEU A 65 18.85 5.20 12.01
C LEU A 65 19.55 4.40 10.91
N GLY A 66 18.86 4.18 9.79
CA GLY A 66 19.24 3.15 8.83
C GLY A 66 18.94 1.75 9.36
N LEU A 67 18.84 0.78 8.45
CA LEU A 67 18.61 -0.61 8.81
C LEU A 67 19.69 -1.17 9.73
N PHE A 68 20.97 -0.91 9.43
CA PHE A 68 22.09 -1.36 10.26
C PHE A 68 21.99 -0.83 11.71
N GLY A 69 21.69 0.45 11.87
CA GLY A 69 21.52 1.07 13.18
C GLY A 69 20.37 0.46 13.97
N LEU A 70 19.22 0.25 13.33
CA LEU A 70 18.08 -0.41 13.97
C LEU A 70 18.42 -1.85 14.41
N LEU A 71 19.00 -2.66 13.51
CA LEU A 71 19.33 -4.05 13.82
C LEU A 71 20.35 -4.13 14.97
N GLY A 72 21.33 -3.24 15.02
CA GLY A 72 22.31 -3.15 16.11
C GLY A 72 21.67 -2.90 17.48
N LEU A 73 20.56 -2.13 17.55
CA LEU A 73 19.82 -1.94 18.81
C LEU A 73 19.19 -3.26 19.31
N PHE A 74 18.67 -4.07 18.39
CA PHE A 74 18.05 -5.36 18.73
C PHE A 74 19.08 -6.46 18.96
N ASP A 75 20.25 -6.38 18.31
CA ASP A 75 21.33 -7.37 18.46
C ASP A 75 21.80 -7.49 19.91
N VAL A 76 22.03 -6.35 20.57
CA VAL A 76 22.44 -6.32 21.98
C VAL A 76 21.28 -6.34 22.98
N CYS A 77 20.03 -6.39 22.50
CA CYS A 77 18.85 -6.36 23.35
C CYS A 77 18.55 -7.75 23.94
N ASN A 78 18.89 -7.96 25.21
CA ASN A 78 18.70 -9.24 25.91
C ASN A 78 17.27 -9.80 25.83
N ILE A 79 16.24 -8.94 25.92
CA ILE A 79 14.84 -9.37 25.81
C ILE A 79 14.54 -9.87 24.40
N PHE A 80 15.04 -9.18 23.38
CA PHE A 80 14.86 -9.59 22.00
C PHE A 80 15.59 -10.91 21.72
N GLN A 81 16.86 -11.01 22.08
CA GLN A 81 17.65 -12.23 21.93
C GLN A 81 16.97 -13.45 22.56
N LYS A 82 16.37 -13.27 23.74
CA LYS A 82 15.68 -14.36 24.46
C LYS A 82 14.28 -14.68 23.91
N TYR A 83 13.57 -13.71 23.32
CA TYR A 83 12.13 -13.85 23.03
C TYR A 83 11.70 -13.34 21.64
N TYR A 84 12.61 -13.23 20.66
CA TYR A 84 12.35 -12.63 19.34
C TYR A 84 11.09 -13.19 18.65
N TRP A 85 10.80 -14.50 18.79
CA TRP A 85 9.62 -15.13 18.19
C TRP A 85 8.28 -14.65 18.77
N LYS A 86 8.29 -13.97 19.92
CA LYS A 86 7.12 -13.34 20.53
C LYS A 86 6.94 -11.89 20.09
N PHE A 87 7.94 -11.27 19.46
CA PHE A 87 7.85 -9.86 19.10
C PHE A 87 6.84 -9.64 17.97
N ILE A 88 6.07 -8.57 18.11
CA ILE A 88 5.25 -8.01 17.04
C ILE A 88 5.75 -6.60 16.73
N PHE A 89 6.05 -6.39 15.45
CA PHE A 89 6.52 -5.13 14.88
C PHE A 89 5.50 -4.58 13.90
N ILE A 90 5.51 -3.27 13.69
CA ILE A 90 4.65 -2.59 12.71
C ILE A 90 5.55 -1.88 11.71
N TYR A 91 5.23 -2.04 10.42
CA TYR A 91 5.94 -1.42 9.32
C TYR A 91 4.96 -1.00 8.23
N THR A 92 4.82 0.30 8.01
CA THR A 92 3.78 0.86 7.12
C THR A 92 4.27 1.32 5.76
N GLU A 93 5.58 1.20 5.48
CA GLU A 93 6.13 1.51 4.15
C GLU A 93 5.76 0.48 3.07
N ASP A 94 5.89 0.93 1.83
CA ASP A 94 5.45 0.20 0.62
C ASP A 94 6.39 -0.94 0.17
N LEU A 95 7.50 -1.16 0.89
CA LEU A 95 8.59 -2.04 0.50
C LEU A 95 8.35 -3.52 0.87
N SER A 96 8.40 -4.42 -0.13
CA SER A 96 8.14 -5.86 0.02
C SER A 96 9.34 -6.74 0.40
N TRP A 97 10.51 -6.16 0.68
CA TRP A 97 11.69 -6.89 1.15
C TRP A 97 11.50 -7.50 2.54
N LYS A 98 12.20 -8.61 2.80
CA LYS A 98 12.27 -9.25 4.12
C LYS A 98 13.26 -8.51 5.00
N ILE A 99 12.78 -7.82 6.03
CA ILE A 99 13.66 -7.20 7.02
C ILE A 99 14.43 -8.34 7.71
N PRO A 100 15.77 -8.30 7.80
CA PRO A 100 16.54 -9.45 8.28
C PRO A 100 16.51 -9.59 9.80
N MET A 101 15.34 -9.42 10.43
CA MET A 101 15.10 -9.47 11.86
C MET A 101 13.85 -10.32 12.14
N GLY A 102 14.02 -11.34 12.98
CA GLY A 102 12.97 -12.24 13.39
C GLY A 102 11.89 -11.54 14.23
N GLY A 103 10.71 -12.14 14.24
CA GLY A 103 9.51 -11.55 14.83
C GLY A 103 8.36 -11.52 13.83
N THR A 104 7.16 -11.19 14.31
CA THR A 104 5.98 -11.08 13.45
C THR A 104 5.77 -9.65 13.01
N TRP A 105 5.69 -9.43 11.71
CA TRP A 105 5.61 -8.09 11.13
C TRP A 105 4.19 -7.77 10.65
N LEU A 106 3.55 -6.80 11.28
CA LEU A 106 2.32 -6.20 10.79
C LEU A 106 2.69 -5.21 9.67
N ARG A 107 2.32 -5.50 8.42
CA ARG A 107 2.72 -4.71 7.24
C ARG A 107 1.54 -4.22 6.45
N LEU A 108 1.59 -2.96 6.03
CA LEU A 108 0.52 -2.33 5.24
C LEU A 108 0.40 -2.93 3.84
N SER A 109 1.53 -3.35 3.26
CA SER A 109 1.62 -3.75 1.86
C SER A 109 2.83 -4.64 1.63
N PHE A 110 2.64 -5.82 1.03
CA PHE A 110 3.75 -6.70 0.65
C PHE A 110 3.37 -7.79 -0.37
N ASP A 111 4.38 -8.28 -1.10
CA ASP A 111 4.27 -9.47 -1.95
C ASP A 111 4.29 -10.74 -1.10
N LYS A 112 3.18 -11.49 -1.10
CA LYS A 112 3.03 -12.68 -0.27
C LYS A 112 3.92 -13.85 -0.71
N ARG A 113 4.45 -13.86 -1.94
CA ARG A 113 5.45 -14.87 -2.32
C ARG A 113 6.76 -14.68 -1.58
N ILE A 114 7.05 -13.45 -1.15
CA ILE A 114 8.28 -13.10 -0.46
C ILE A 114 8.11 -13.23 1.05
N LEU A 115 6.95 -12.79 1.59
CA LEU A 115 6.77 -12.63 3.05
C LEU A 115 5.56 -13.34 3.65
N SER A 116 4.89 -14.25 2.93
CA SER A 116 3.67 -14.95 3.38
C SER A 116 3.73 -15.44 4.82
N ASN A 117 4.86 -16.02 5.21
CA ASN A 117 4.98 -16.61 6.53
C ASN A 117 5.52 -15.63 7.56
N GLU A 118 6.10 -14.48 7.18
CA GLU A 118 6.71 -13.48 8.08
C GLU A 118 5.73 -12.38 8.52
N SER A 119 4.84 -12.01 7.61
CA SER A 119 4.08 -10.77 7.72
C SER A 119 2.58 -11.02 7.79
N ILE A 120 1.89 -10.19 8.56
CA ILE A 120 0.43 -10.11 8.60
C ILE A 120 0.03 -8.80 7.93
N ALA A 121 -0.82 -8.87 6.92
CA ALA A 121 -1.33 -7.69 6.24
C ALA A 121 -2.28 -6.90 7.16
N ILE A 122 -2.06 -5.59 7.24
CA ILE A 122 -2.90 -4.66 8.01
C ILE A 122 -3.65 -3.71 7.06
N PRO A 123 -4.86 -3.25 7.42
CA PRO A 123 -5.61 -2.32 6.59
C PRO A 123 -5.04 -0.92 6.68
N LEU A 124 -5.32 -0.12 5.65
CA LEU A 124 -5.19 1.32 5.75
C LEU A 124 -6.46 1.90 6.39
N PHE A 125 -6.30 2.58 7.52
CA PHE A 125 -7.43 3.18 8.23
C PHE A 125 -7.88 4.49 7.59
N PHE A 126 -9.19 4.65 7.44
CA PHE A 126 -9.82 5.87 6.96
C PHE A 126 -10.81 6.38 7.99
N ARG A 127 -10.65 7.65 8.40
CA ARG A 127 -11.64 8.31 9.26
C ARG A 127 -12.90 8.61 8.43
N HIS A 128 -14.06 8.27 9.01
CA HIS A 128 -15.38 8.23 8.37
C HIS A 128 -15.68 9.40 7.41
N LYS A 129 -15.89 9.08 6.13
CA LYS A 129 -16.65 9.90 5.16
C LYS A 129 -17.75 8.98 4.61
N ARG A 130 -19.01 9.14 5.01
CA ARG A 130 -20.00 8.04 4.88
C ARG A 130 -20.64 7.95 3.47
N PHE A 131 -20.55 6.83 2.74
CA PHE A 131 -21.43 6.58 1.56
C PHE A 131 -21.91 5.14 1.29
N ALA A 132 -22.60 4.49 2.23
CA ALA A 132 -23.21 3.17 2.02
C ALA A 132 -24.43 3.12 1.04
N SER A 133 -24.93 4.26 0.56
CA SER A 133 -26.02 4.29 -0.42
C SER A 133 -25.49 4.17 -1.86
N ILE A 134 -26.17 3.36 -2.67
CA ILE A 134 -25.91 3.21 -4.11
C ILE A 134 -26.88 4.04 -4.97
N ALA A 135 -27.78 4.81 -4.37
CA ALA A 135 -28.83 5.54 -5.11
C ALA A 135 -28.29 6.56 -6.12
N ASN A 136 -27.06 7.05 -5.89
CA ASN A 136 -26.35 7.98 -6.76
C ASN A 136 -25.36 7.30 -7.71
N CYS A 137 -25.22 5.97 -7.66
CA CYS A 137 -24.37 5.25 -8.60
C CYS A 137 -25.02 5.33 -9.99
N ARG A 138 -24.27 5.90 -10.94
CA ARG A 138 -24.64 6.04 -12.36
C ARG A 138 -23.61 5.37 -13.27
N MET A 139 -22.39 5.22 -12.78
CA MET A 139 -21.27 4.62 -13.51
C MET A 139 -20.93 3.25 -12.92
N LYS A 140 -20.45 2.34 -13.76
CA LYS A 140 -20.05 0.99 -13.34
C LYS A 140 -18.81 1.03 -12.48
N ALA A 141 -17.78 1.78 -12.91
CA ALA A 141 -16.52 1.88 -12.17
C ALA A 141 -15.92 3.28 -12.22
N ASN A 142 -14.92 3.52 -11.37
CA ASN A 142 -14.05 4.67 -11.47
C ASN A 142 -12.58 4.33 -11.27
N PHE A 143 -11.71 5.18 -11.80
CA PHE A 143 -10.33 5.32 -11.36
C PHE A 143 -9.95 6.80 -11.30
N VAL A 144 -9.48 7.24 -10.14
CA VAL A 144 -9.00 8.61 -9.92
C VAL A 144 -7.61 8.54 -9.32
N GLY A 145 -6.56 8.93 -10.04
CA GLY A 145 -5.18 8.70 -9.58
C GLY A 145 -4.06 9.09 -10.53
N ALA A 146 -2.83 8.78 -10.10
CA ALA A 146 -1.62 9.03 -10.87
C ALA A 146 -1.28 7.86 -11.82
N VAL A 147 -0.83 8.18 -13.03
CA VAL A 147 -0.36 7.19 -14.04
C VAL A 147 1.04 6.64 -13.79
N ASN A 148 1.93 7.47 -13.28
CA ASN A 148 3.38 7.23 -13.27
C ASN A 148 3.89 6.42 -12.06
N THR A 149 2.99 5.86 -11.25
CA THR A 149 3.38 5.16 -10.01
C THR A 149 3.54 3.65 -10.18
N HIS A 150 2.95 3.05 -11.22
CA HIS A 150 3.19 1.66 -11.61
C HIS A 150 2.75 1.44 -13.06
N PRO A 151 3.50 0.68 -13.90
CA PRO A 151 3.16 0.47 -15.31
C PRO A 151 1.75 -0.09 -15.56
N ILE A 152 1.21 -0.89 -14.65
CA ILE A 152 -0.15 -1.45 -14.78
C ILE A 152 -1.23 -0.37 -14.87
N ARG A 153 -1.03 0.79 -14.23
CA ARG A 153 -1.97 1.91 -14.33
C ARG A 153 -2.03 2.45 -15.74
N GLY A 154 -0.88 2.58 -16.39
CA GLY A 154 -0.79 2.98 -17.78
C GLY A 154 -1.46 1.99 -18.74
N LYS A 155 -1.22 0.68 -18.51
CA LYS A 155 -1.89 -0.39 -19.28
C LYS A 155 -3.41 -0.34 -19.12
N LEU A 156 -3.92 -0.25 -17.89
CA LEU A 156 -5.35 -0.14 -17.61
C LEU A 156 -5.95 1.07 -18.31
N ILE A 157 -5.34 2.25 -18.16
CA ILE A 157 -5.86 3.50 -18.75
C ILE A 157 -5.86 3.42 -20.27
N SER A 158 -4.80 2.89 -20.87
CA SER A 158 -4.72 2.70 -22.33
C SER A 158 -5.84 1.79 -22.79
N TYR A 159 -6.01 0.63 -22.15
CA TYR A 159 -7.08 -0.33 -22.46
C TYR A 159 -8.48 0.31 -22.36
N LEU A 160 -8.79 0.97 -21.24
CA LEU A 160 -10.08 1.64 -21.03
C LEU A 160 -10.37 2.72 -22.09
N SER A 161 -9.32 3.40 -22.57
CA SER A 161 -9.45 4.44 -23.59
C SER A 161 -9.65 3.86 -24.99
N GLU A 162 -8.87 2.83 -25.34
CA GLU A 162 -8.87 2.17 -26.65
C GLU A 162 -10.18 1.38 -26.89
N GLU A 163 -10.70 0.71 -25.87
CA GLU A 163 -11.99 0.00 -25.90
C GLU A 163 -13.20 0.96 -25.78
N ASN A 164 -12.96 2.28 -25.72
CA ASN A 164 -13.98 3.31 -25.66
C ASN A 164 -15.01 3.10 -24.53
N LEU A 165 -14.54 2.73 -23.33
CA LEU A 165 -15.40 2.39 -22.18
C LEU A 165 -15.90 3.60 -21.37
N TRP A 166 -15.67 4.81 -21.88
CA TRP A 166 -15.94 6.10 -21.21
C TRP A 166 -17.37 6.28 -20.70
N SER A 167 -18.36 5.70 -21.39
CA SER A 167 -19.77 5.77 -20.98
C SER A 167 -20.10 4.94 -19.74
N LYS A 168 -19.24 3.96 -19.40
CA LYS A 168 -19.41 3.06 -18.24
C LYS A 168 -18.58 3.49 -17.04
N ILE A 169 -17.53 4.31 -17.23
CA ILE A 169 -16.52 4.59 -16.20
C ILE A 169 -16.29 6.08 -15.95
N ILE A 170 -15.79 6.40 -14.76
CA ILE A 170 -15.20 7.70 -14.45
C ILE A 170 -13.67 7.57 -14.42
N LEU A 171 -12.96 8.24 -15.32
CA LEU A 171 -11.51 8.14 -15.41
C LEU A 171 -10.83 9.51 -15.21
N LEU A 172 -10.34 9.79 -14.01
CA LEU A 172 -9.71 11.08 -13.68
C LEU A 172 -8.22 10.88 -13.38
N ILE A 173 -7.39 11.10 -14.39
CA ILE A 173 -5.96 10.85 -14.29
C ILE A 173 -5.19 12.14 -13.96
N ARG A 174 -4.08 12.00 -13.24
CA ARG A 174 -3.10 13.06 -12.99
C ARG A 174 -1.68 12.55 -13.23
N GLY A 175 -0.76 13.48 -13.46
CA GLY A 175 0.67 13.15 -13.56
C GLY A 175 1.19 12.69 -12.20
N GLU A 176 0.88 13.47 -11.17
CA GLU A 176 1.11 13.15 -9.75
C GLU A 176 -0.19 13.41 -8.99
N PHE A 177 -0.54 12.54 -8.02
CA PHE A 177 -1.80 12.67 -7.27
C PHE A 177 -1.57 13.11 -5.83
N HIS A 178 -0.51 12.62 -5.20
CA HIS A 178 -0.03 13.05 -3.89
C HIS A 178 1.44 13.46 -4.06
N GLY A 179 1.80 14.66 -3.62
CA GLY A 179 3.09 15.26 -3.90
C GLY A 179 3.31 16.54 -3.10
N PRO A 180 4.56 16.84 -2.69
CA PRO A 180 4.86 18.03 -1.87
C PRO A 180 4.62 19.33 -2.63
N ILE A 181 4.68 19.31 -3.96
CA ILE A 181 4.53 20.48 -4.84
C ILE A 181 3.05 20.85 -5.06
N ILE A 182 2.12 19.94 -4.76
CA ILE A 182 0.68 20.20 -4.91
C ILE A 182 0.20 21.05 -3.74
N ASP A 183 -0.31 22.25 -4.02
CA ASP A 183 -0.84 23.16 -3.01
C ASP A 183 -2.14 22.65 -2.35
N GLY A 184 -2.53 23.31 -1.24
CA GLY A 184 -3.70 22.91 -0.46
C GLY A 184 -5.02 23.00 -1.22
N THR A 185 -5.20 23.99 -2.10
CA THR A 185 -6.42 24.19 -2.88
C THR A 185 -6.58 23.06 -3.91
N GLU A 186 -5.51 22.73 -4.61
CA GLU A 186 -5.48 21.65 -5.59
C GLU A 186 -5.72 20.29 -4.92
N ARG A 187 -5.15 20.05 -3.73
CA ARG A 187 -5.43 18.84 -2.93
C ARG A 187 -6.91 18.70 -2.61
N ILE A 188 -7.55 19.78 -2.13
CA ILE A 188 -8.99 19.78 -1.81
C ILE A 188 -9.82 19.51 -3.07
N LYS A 189 -9.50 20.15 -4.20
CA LYS A 189 -10.19 19.92 -5.48
C LYS A 189 -10.11 18.45 -5.91
N ARG A 190 -8.91 17.85 -5.89
CA ARG A 190 -8.70 16.45 -6.26
C ARG A 190 -9.42 15.50 -5.31
N GLU A 191 -9.44 15.80 -4.02
CA GLU A 191 -10.17 15.01 -3.04
C GLU A 191 -11.69 15.07 -3.26
N LEU A 192 -12.23 16.25 -3.59
CA LEU A 192 -13.64 16.39 -3.95
C LEU A 192 -13.98 15.60 -5.22
N GLN A 193 -13.15 15.67 -6.26
CA GLN A 193 -13.30 14.89 -7.48
C GLN A 193 -13.26 13.38 -7.20
N PHE A 194 -12.31 12.92 -6.39
CA PHE A 194 -12.19 11.54 -5.94
C PHE A 194 -13.45 11.06 -5.22
N ASN A 195 -13.93 11.82 -4.23
CA ASN A 195 -15.11 11.48 -3.45
C ASN A 195 -16.37 11.45 -4.32
N ASN A 196 -16.51 12.39 -5.25
CA ASN A 196 -17.64 12.42 -6.18
C ASN A 196 -17.61 11.24 -7.16
N ALA A 197 -16.44 10.86 -7.68
CA ALA A 197 -16.29 9.69 -8.53
C ALA A 197 -16.68 8.39 -7.79
N MET A 198 -16.21 8.23 -6.55
CA MET A 198 -16.60 7.12 -5.67
C MET A 198 -18.11 7.10 -5.40
N LYS A 199 -18.72 8.27 -5.10
CA LYS A 199 -20.16 8.38 -4.84
C LYS A 199 -21.00 7.97 -6.04
N ARG A 200 -20.55 8.31 -7.25
CA ARG A 200 -21.26 8.06 -8.53
C ARG A 200 -20.98 6.71 -9.17
N SER A 201 -20.12 5.87 -8.59
CA SER A 201 -19.73 4.59 -9.19
C SER A 201 -20.06 3.41 -8.27
N TYR A 202 -20.35 2.24 -8.84
CA TYR A 202 -20.50 1.01 -8.04
C TYR A 202 -19.14 0.42 -7.63
N MET A 203 -18.21 0.39 -8.59
CA MET A 203 -16.89 -0.21 -8.44
C MET A 203 -15.78 0.84 -8.47
N THR A 204 -14.61 0.44 -7.98
CA THR A 204 -13.38 1.25 -8.05
C THR A 204 -12.21 0.38 -8.49
N PHE A 205 -11.56 0.75 -9.59
CA PHE A 205 -10.29 0.15 -9.95
C PHE A 205 -9.23 0.49 -8.90
N CYS A 206 -8.58 -0.55 -8.40
CA CYS A 206 -7.56 -0.50 -7.37
C CYS A 206 -6.24 -1.06 -7.91
N PRO A 207 -5.70 -0.51 -9.03
CA PRO A 207 -4.41 -0.95 -9.52
C PRO A 207 -3.32 -0.57 -8.53
N ARG A 208 -2.32 -1.45 -8.46
CA ARG A 208 -1.08 -1.24 -7.71
C ARG A 208 -0.47 0.13 -8.01
N GLY A 209 0.13 0.75 -6.98
CA GLY A 209 0.98 1.94 -7.12
C GLY A 209 2.42 1.62 -6.75
N THR A 210 2.99 2.44 -5.88
CA THR A 210 4.26 2.16 -5.20
C THR A 210 4.12 0.89 -4.34
N ALA A 211 3.14 0.91 -3.44
CA ALA A 211 2.69 -0.23 -2.65
C ALA A 211 2.03 -1.32 -3.52
N MET A 212 2.12 -2.58 -3.09
CA MET A 212 1.32 -3.73 -3.55
C MET A 212 -0.18 -3.49 -3.44
N THR A 213 -0.65 -3.01 -2.29
CA THR A 213 -2.06 -2.71 -2.06
C THR A 213 -2.38 -1.27 -2.42
N SER A 214 -3.37 -1.03 -3.28
CA SER A 214 -3.83 0.33 -3.57
C SER A 214 -4.60 0.88 -2.37
N ASN A 215 -4.30 2.10 -1.91
CA ASN A 215 -5.10 2.77 -0.86
C ASN A 215 -6.61 2.80 -1.19
N ARG A 216 -6.94 2.86 -2.49
CA ARG A 216 -8.30 2.83 -3.02
C ARG A 216 -9.08 1.58 -2.64
N PHE A 217 -8.39 0.47 -2.39
CA PHE A 217 -9.00 -0.79 -1.97
C PHE A 217 -9.80 -0.59 -0.69
N PHE A 218 -9.11 -0.19 0.39
CA PHE A 218 -9.74 0.05 1.68
C PHE A 218 -10.70 1.26 1.65
N GLN A 219 -10.40 2.31 0.86
CA GLN A 219 -11.32 3.45 0.69
C GLN A 219 -12.64 3.04 0.03
N ALA A 220 -12.59 2.26 -1.05
CA ALA A 220 -13.77 1.77 -1.75
C ALA A 220 -14.64 0.96 -0.79
N MET A 221 -14.04 0.04 -0.04
CA MET A 221 -14.79 -0.75 0.94
C MET A 221 -15.39 0.11 2.06
N SER A 222 -14.66 1.09 2.59
CA SER A 222 -15.17 2.02 3.60
C SER A 222 -16.38 2.86 3.13
N LEU A 223 -16.48 3.06 1.81
CA LEU A 223 -17.55 3.78 1.14
C LEU A 223 -18.62 2.83 0.58
N GLY A 224 -18.56 1.54 0.88
CA GLY A 224 -19.52 0.55 0.36
C GLY A 224 -19.53 0.47 -1.16
N ARG A 225 -18.33 0.47 -1.75
CA ARG A 225 -18.05 0.25 -3.17
C ARG A 225 -17.27 -1.04 -3.36
N VAL A 226 -17.40 -1.62 -4.54
CA VAL A 226 -16.76 -2.89 -4.90
C VAL A 226 -15.34 -2.61 -5.42
N PRO A 227 -14.28 -3.11 -4.78
CA PRO A 227 -12.93 -2.95 -5.30
C PRO A 227 -12.71 -3.87 -6.51
N ILE A 228 -11.95 -3.41 -7.50
CA ILE A 228 -11.36 -4.23 -8.56
C ILE A 228 -9.85 -4.20 -8.34
N ILE A 229 -9.29 -5.21 -7.68
CA ILE A 229 -7.86 -5.32 -7.42
C ILE A 229 -7.14 -5.62 -8.73
N ILE A 230 -6.07 -4.88 -9.00
CA ILE A 230 -5.15 -5.16 -10.11
C ILE A 230 -3.73 -5.09 -9.54
N ALA A 231 -3.35 -6.14 -8.82
CA ALA A 231 -2.08 -6.26 -8.11
C ALA A 231 -1.72 -7.75 -7.94
N GLU A 232 -0.66 -8.20 -8.63
CA GLU A 232 -0.19 -9.58 -8.52
C GLU A 232 0.32 -9.89 -7.11
N HIS A 233 -0.08 -11.04 -6.56
CA HIS A 233 0.43 -11.57 -5.30
C HIS A 233 0.37 -10.60 -4.10
N CYS A 234 -0.54 -9.64 -4.15
CA CYS A 234 -0.83 -8.74 -3.05
C CYS A 234 -1.35 -9.54 -1.84
N ALA A 235 -0.81 -9.28 -0.66
CA ALA A 235 -1.33 -9.81 0.59
C ALA A 235 -2.51 -8.97 1.09
N LEU A 236 -3.64 -9.62 1.40
CA LEU A 236 -4.81 -8.98 2.01
C LEU A 236 -4.96 -9.39 3.49
N PRO A 237 -5.57 -8.56 4.35
CA PRO A 237 -5.79 -8.92 5.75
C PRO A 237 -6.73 -10.13 5.89
N PHE A 238 -6.34 -11.11 6.70
CA PHE A 238 -7.20 -12.26 7.04
C PHE A 238 -7.73 -13.05 5.82
N GLU A 239 -6.90 -13.31 4.80
CA GLU A 239 -7.28 -14.09 3.60
C GLU A 239 -7.84 -15.50 3.94
N GLU A 240 -7.50 -16.08 5.09
CA GLU A 240 -8.05 -17.36 5.55
C GLU A 240 -9.48 -17.25 6.14
N GLU A 241 -9.93 -16.04 6.50
CA GLU A 241 -11.24 -15.79 7.14
C GLU A 241 -12.19 -14.96 6.26
N ILE A 242 -11.65 -14.18 5.32
CA ILE A 242 -12.42 -13.31 4.43
C ILE A 242 -12.40 -13.87 3.01
N ASN A 243 -13.57 -14.26 2.52
CA ASN A 243 -13.74 -14.60 1.10
C ASN A 243 -13.89 -13.31 0.27
N TYR A 244 -12.76 -12.81 -0.25
CA TYR A 244 -12.74 -11.56 -1.02
C TYR A 244 -13.54 -11.63 -2.32
N GLU A 245 -13.71 -12.81 -2.91
CA GLU A 245 -14.45 -13.00 -4.17
C GLU A 245 -15.95 -12.64 -4.05
N ASP A 246 -16.50 -12.65 -2.82
CA ASP A 246 -17.90 -12.31 -2.57
C ASP A 246 -18.23 -10.82 -2.79
N PHE A 247 -17.21 -9.95 -2.80
CA PHE A 247 -17.41 -8.50 -2.83
C PHE A 247 -16.31 -7.71 -3.56
N CYS A 248 -15.37 -8.39 -4.20
CA CYS A 248 -14.25 -7.81 -4.91
C CYS A 248 -13.95 -8.63 -6.16
N PHE A 249 -13.51 -7.93 -7.21
CA PHE A 249 -12.92 -8.58 -8.39
C PHE A 249 -11.40 -8.55 -8.26
N ASN A 250 -10.73 -9.67 -8.51
CA ASN A 250 -9.28 -9.74 -8.61
C ASN A 250 -8.87 -9.99 -10.07
N LEU A 251 -8.09 -9.08 -10.63
CA LEU A 251 -7.74 -9.07 -12.04
C LEU A 251 -6.22 -9.12 -12.23
N SER A 252 -5.78 -10.15 -12.94
CA SER A 252 -4.37 -10.32 -13.32
C SER A 252 -3.94 -9.29 -14.37
N TYR A 253 -2.65 -8.96 -14.39
CA TYR A 253 -2.08 -7.95 -15.30
C TYR A 253 -2.24 -8.26 -16.79
N ASP A 254 -2.33 -9.53 -17.14
CA ASP A 254 -2.50 -10.05 -18.50
C ASP A 254 -3.97 -10.27 -18.89
N ARG A 255 -4.91 -10.04 -17.96
CA ARG A 255 -6.36 -10.30 -18.14
C ARG A 255 -7.18 -9.02 -18.28
N LEU A 256 -6.57 -7.91 -18.72
CA LEU A 256 -7.29 -6.65 -18.89
C LEU A 256 -8.48 -6.74 -19.86
N ASP A 257 -8.47 -7.73 -20.77
CA ASP A 257 -9.59 -8.07 -21.65
C ASP A 257 -10.88 -8.45 -20.89
N GLU A 258 -10.78 -8.90 -19.64
CA GLU A 258 -11.95 -9.21 -18.82
C GLU A 258 -12.64 -7.97 -18.23
N VAL A 259 -12.03 -6.79 -18.31
CA VAL A 259 -12.59 -5.56 -17.72
C VAL A 259 -13.99 -5.29 -18.28
N SER A 260 -14.20 -5.46 -19.58
CA SER A 260 -15.52 -5.29 -20.20
C SER A 260 -16.58 -6.18 -19.57
N ARG A 261 -16.25 -7.46 -19.34
CA ARG A 261 -17.12 -8.43 -18.66
C ARG A 261 -17.42 -8.02 -17.22
N ILE A 262 -16.42 -7.53 -16.47
CA ILE A 262 -16.60 -7.04 -15.10
C ILE A 262 -17.55 -5.83 -15.09
N LEU A 263 -17.38 -4.89 -16.03
CA LEU A 263 -18.24 -3.71 -16.15
C LEU A 263 -19.70 -4.04 -16.54
N ASP A 264 -19.94 -5.20 -17.16
CA ASP A 264 -21.28 -5.66 -17.52
C ASP A 264 -22.05 -6.31 -16.36
N THR A 265 -21.43 -6.44 -15.17
CA THR A 265 -22.10 -6.93 -13.96
C THR A 265 -23.38 -6.10 -13.67
N GLY A 266 -24.48 -6.79 -13.40
CA GLY A 266 -25.79 -6.17 -13.21
C GLY A 266 -25.89 -5.34 -11.93
N ASP A 267 -26.63 -4.22 -11.97
CA ASP A 267 -26.74 -3.28 -10.84
C ASP A 267 -27.26 -3.93 -9.54
N LYS A 268 -28.16 -4.92 -9.66
CA LYS A 268 -28.68 -5.67 -8.51
C LYS A 268 -27.58 -6.51 -7.83
N GLU A 269 -26.70 -7.11 -8.61
CA GLU A 269 -25.57 -7.89 -8.12
C GLU A 269 -24.50 -6.97 -7.51
N LEU A 270 -24.13 -5.91 -8.23
CA LEU A 270 -23.25 -4.87 -7.71
C LEU A 270 -23.78 -4.28 -6.41
N GLY A 271 -25.09 -4.08 -6.28
CA GLY A 271 -25.71 -3.62 -5.04
C GLY A 271 -25.56 -4.60 -3.87
N LYS A 272 -25.52 -5.92 -4.11
CA LYS A 272 -25.21 -6.92 -3.08
C LYS A 272 -23.73 -6.89 -2.71
N MET A 273 -22.85 -6.85 -3.71
CA MET A 273 -21.40 -6.78 -3.50
C MET A 273 -21.01 -5.50 -2.74
N CYS A 274 -21.60 -4.33 -3.07
CA CYS A 274 -21.40 -3.08 -2.33
C CYS A 274 -21.75 -3.21 -0.84
N LYS A 275 -22.88 -3.86 -0.52
CA LYS A 275 -23.30 -4.11 0.87
C LYS A 275 -22.34 -5.06 1.58
N SER A 276 -21.91 -6.12 0.90
CA SER A 276 -20.94 -7.10 1.43
C SER A 276 -19.58 -6.44 1.69
N SER A 277 -19.08 -5.65 0.73
CA SER A 277 -17.85 -4.87 0.83
C SER A 277 -17.85 -3.94 2.05
N TYR A 278 -18.94 -3.16 2.23
CA TYR A 278 -19.08 -2.31 3.41
C TYR A 278 -19.12 -3.09 4.71
N LYS A 279 -19.89 -4.19 4.74
CA LYS A 279 -20.03 -5.06 5.92
C LYS A 279 -18.67 -5.60 6.35
N ILE A 280 -17.91 -6.18 5.42
CA ILE A 280 -16.57 -6.71 5.71
C ILE A 280 -15.64 -5.61 6.19
N TYR A 281 -15.66 -4.43 5.56
CA TYR A 281 -14.87 -3.31 6.07
C TYR A 281 -15.23 -2.95 7.51
N SER A 282 -16.52 -2.75 7.81
CA SER A 282 -16.98 -2.36 9.15
C SER A 282 -16.75 -3.42 10.22
N GLU A 283 -16.85 -4.71 9.88
CA GLU A 283 -16.73 -5.82 10.84
C GLU A 283 -15.31 -6.33 11.01
N TYR A 284 -14.42 -6.11 10.03
CA TYR A 284 -13.05 -6.66 10.04
C TYR A 284 -11.93 -5.62 9.90
N LEU A 285 -12.10 -4.59 9.08
CA LEU A 285 -10.98 -3.78 8.58
C LEU A 285 -11.05 -2.31 9.00
N SER A 286 -12.08 -1.91 9.74
CA SER A 286 -12.24 -0.55 10.23
C SER A 286 -11.33 -0.30 11.43
N LEU A 287 -11.11 0.98 11.75
CA LEU A 287 -10.31 1.37 12.91
C LEU A 287 -10.88 0.77 14.22
N GLU A 288 -12.20 0.64 14.31
CA GLU A 288 -12.90 0.15 15.50
C GLU A 288 -12.91 -1.38 15.62
N SER A 289 -12.87 -2.11 14.49
CA SER A 289 -13.03 -3.56 14.47
C SER A 289 -11.72 -4.32 14.30
N TYR A 290 -10.73 -3.72 13.64
CA TYR A 290 -9.52 -4.43 13.24
C TYR A 290 -8.72 -4.97 14.44
N GLY A 291 -8.48 -4.17 15.48
CA GLY A 291 -7.73 -4.62 16.66
C GLY A 291 -8.37 -5.83 17.34
N VAL A 292 -9.70 -5.89 17.39
CA VAL A 292 -10.44 -7.05 17.91
C VAL A 292 -10.15 -8.30 17.08
N LYS A 293 -10.23 -8.19 15.75
CA LYS A 293 -9.95 -9.30 14.83
C LYS A 293 -8.50 -9.75 14.89
N LEU A 294 -7.56 -8.81 14.93
CA LEU A 294 -6.13 -9.09 15.04
C LEU A 294 -5.82 -9.88 16.32
N VAL A 295 -6.33 -9.45 17.48
CA VAL A 295 -6.10 -10.16 18.74
C VAL A 295 -6.71 -11.57 18.70
N CYS A 296 -7.91 -11.74 18.13
CA CYS A 296 -8.51 -13.07 17.95
C CYS A 296 -7.66 -13.97 17.04
N PHE A 297 -7.18 -13.43 15.91
CA PHE A 297 -6.31 -14.13 14.98
C PHE A 297 -5.00 -14.57 15.65
N LEU A 298 -4.35 -13.68 16.40
CA LEU A 298 -3.10 -13.96 17.12
C LEU A 298 -3.29 -15.03 18.20
N LYS A 299 -4.40 -14.99 18.96
CA LYS A 299 -4.74 -16.03 19.96
C LYS A 299 -4.92 -17.39 19.29
N LYS A 300 -5.67 -17.44 18.19
CA LYS A 300 -5.96 -18.67 17.45
C LYS A 300 -4.71 -19.30 16.84
N ASN A 301 -3.79 -18.47 16.34
CA ASN A 301 -2.61 -18.90 15.58
C ASN A 301 -1.31 -18.90 16.38
N LYS A 302 -1.36 -18.67 17.70
CA LYS A 302 -0.17 -18.44 18.54
C LYS A 302 0.92 -19.51 18.39
N GLU A 303 0.56 -20.79 18.53
CA GLU A 303 1.54 -21.87 18.48
C GLU A 303 2.17 -22.02 17.08
N LYS A 304 1.37 -21.88 16.02
CA LYS A 304 1.85 -21.88 14.62
C LYS A 304 2.82 -20.72 14.37
N ILE A 305 2.50 -19.52 14.88
CA ILE A 305 3.38 -18.35 14.77
C ILE A 305 4.70 -18.61 15.51
N TYR A 306 4.64 -19.10 16.74
CA TYR A 306 5.85 -19.39 17.53
C TYR A 306 6.77 -20.40 16.84
N GLU A 307 6.20 -21.52 16.38
CA GLU A 307 6.97 -22.56 15.70
C GLU A 307 7.68 -22.00 14.48
N HIS A 308 6.94 -21.31 13.61
CA HIS A 308 7.49 -20.74 12.40
C HIS A 308 8.57 -19.70 12.69
N ARG A 309 8.34 -18.79 13.66
CA ARG A 309 9.31 -17.75 14.03
C ARG A 309 10.57 -18.30 14.66
N LYS A 310 10.48 -19.34 15.49
CA LYS A 310 11.67 -19.99 16.05
C LYS A 310 12.54 -20.64 14.98
N ASN A 311 11.93 -21.12 13.89
CA ASN A 311 12.63 -21.71 12.76
C ASN A 311 13.30 -20.66 11.86
N ASP A 312 12.74 -19.44 11.77
CA ASP A 312 13.31 -18.34 11.00
C ASP A 312 14.65 -17.82 11.57
N GLY A 313 14.85 -17.94 12.88
CA GLY A 313 16.02 -17.42 13.57
C GLY A 313 15.92 -15.93 13.94
N ILE A 314 16.92 -15.43 14.66
CA ILE A 314 16.93 -14.07 15.22
C ILE A 314 17.19 -13.02 14.14
N PHE A 315 18.21 -13.27 13.30
CA PHE A 315 18.56 -12.43 12.16
C PHE A 315 18.79 -13.30 10.93
N HIS A 316 18.38 -12.81 9.76
CA HIS A 316 18.45 -13.55 8.50
C HIS A 316 19.75 -13.31 7.71
N CYS A 317 20.66 -12.49 8.25
CA CYS A 317 22.00 -12.26 7.75
C CYS A 317 22.94 -11.92 8.92
N GLN A 318 24.25 -11.97 8.69
CA GLN A 318 25.22 -11.41 9.65
C GLN A 318 25.03 -9.89 9.74
N LEU A 319 25.16 -9.35 10.95
CA LEU A 319 24.97 -7.92 11.23
C LEU A 319 26.26 -7.13 11.01
N GLU A 320 26.81 -7.29 9.82
CA GLU A 320 27.90 -6.48 9.29
C GLU A 320 27.37 -5.66 8.10
N MET A 321 27.86 -4.43 7.93
CA MET A 321 27.36 -3.51 6.90
C MET A 321 27.40 -4.13 5.50
N GLU A 322 28.47 -4.88 5.20
CA GLU A 322 28.68 -5.54 3.91
C GLU A 322 27.71 -6.72 3.72
N CYS A 323 27.55 -7.57 4.74
CA CYS A 323 26.58 -8.67 4.69
C CYS A 323 25.14 -8.18 4.54
N LEU A 324 24.81 -7.05 5.18
CA LEU A 324 23.50 -6.41 5.07
C LEU A 324 23.26 -5.85 3.67
N TYR A 325 24.29 -5.19 3.10
CA TYR A 325 24.27 -4.74 1.71
C TYR A 325 24.01 -5.93 0.77
N ASP A 326 24.78 -7.02 0.89
CA ASP A 326 24.65 -8.20 0.02
C ASP A 326 23.29 -8.89 0.17
N TYR A 327 22.80 -9.00 1.40
CA TYR A 327 21.48 -9.53 1.70
C TYR A 327 20.39 -8.74 0.96
N CYS A 328 20.41 -7.41 1.05
CA CYS A 328 19.45 -6.54 0.35
C CYS A 328 19.67 -6.59 -1.16
N TYR A 329 20.92 -6.60 -1.62
CA TYR A 329 21.27 -6.66 -3.04
C TYR A 329 20.71 -7.91 -3.73
N ASN A 330 20.67 -9.05 -3.03
CA ASN A 330 20.04 -10.27 -3.56
C ASN A 330 18.55 -10.09 -3.86
N TYR A 331 17.80 -9.34 -3.04
CA TYR A 331 16.40 -9.00 -3.35
C TYR A 331 16.31 -8.01 -4.51
N LEU A 332 17.22 -7.03 -4.57
CA LEU A 332 17.28 -6.07 -5.66
C LEU A 332 17.48 -6.77 -7.01
N SER A 333 18.42 -7.71 -7.09
CA SER A 333 18.66 -8.50 -8.30
C SER A 333 17.43 -9.30 -8.71
N LYS A 334 16.77 -9.98 -7.77
CA LYS A 334 15.51 -10.72 -8.05
C LYS A 334 14.40 -9.82 -8.57
N TYR A 335 14.21 -8.63 -7.99
CA TYR A 335 13.22 -7.68 -8.48
C TYR A 335 13.57 -7.17 -9.88
N TYR A 336 14.83 -6.84 -10.13
CA TYR A 336 15.28 -6.34 -11.42
C TYR A 336 15.11 -7.41 -12.52
N GLU A 337 15.50 -8.65 -12.26
CA GLU A 337 15.31 -9.80 -13.17
C GLU A 337 13.83 -10.07 -13.47
N ALA A 338 12.96 -9.95 -12.45
CA ALA A 338 11.52 -10.09 -12.60
C ALA A 338 10.84 -8.87 -13.26
N GLN A 339 11.60 -7.84 -13.65
CA GLN A 339 11.10 -6.55 -14.12
C GLN A 339 10.13 -5.87 -13.15
N GLU A 340 10.32 -6.09 -11.85
CA GLU A 340 9.60 -5.37 -10.80
C GLU A 340 10.26 -4.01 -10.56
N LEU A 341 9.94 -3.06 -11.44
CA LEU A 341 10.56 -1.74 -11.50
C LEU A 341 10.41 -0.94 -10.20
N ILE A 342 9.27 -1.04 -9.52
CA ILE A 342 8.95 -0.17 -8.39
C ILE A 342 9.72 -0.62 -7.14
N ASN A 343 9.61 -1.90 -6.79
CA ASN A 343 10.37 -2.47 -5.67
C ASN A 343 11.88 -2.39 -5.93
N THR A 344 12.32 -2.53 -7.19
CA THR A 344 13.73 -2.33 -7.57
C THR A 344 14.21 -0.92 -7.21
N VAL A 345 13.49 0.12 -7.65
CA VAL A 345 13.89 1.51 -7.38
C VAL A 345 13.92 1.78 -5.88
N GLN A 346 12.87 1.42 -5.15
CA GLN A 346 12.80 1.69 -3.72
C GLN A 346 13.90 0.96 -2.95
N LEU A 347 14.16 -0.31 -3.26
CA LEU A 347 15.20 -1.09 -2.57
C LEU A 347 16.60 -0.60 -2.93
N ALA A 348 16.87 -0.22 -4.19
CA ALA A 348 18.15 0.36 -4.58
C ALA A 348 18.44 1.67 -3.83
N GLN A 349 17.42 2.50 -3.61
CA GLN A 349 17.55 3.73 -2.81
C GLN A 349 17.88 3.43 -1.35
N GLU A 350 17.30 2.38 -0.75
CA GLU A 350 17.65 1.96 0.61
C GLU A 350 19.07 1.40 0.70
N ILE A 351 19.48 0.55 -0.25
CA ILE A 351 20.82 -0.06 -0.29
C ILE A 351 21.92 1.00 -0.44
N ASN A 352 21.66 2.09 -1.18
CA ASN A 352 22.60 3.21 -1.30
C ASN A 352 22.97 3.85 0.04
N LYS A 353 22.07 3.82 1.02
CA LYS A 353 22.33 4.34 2.36
C LYS A 353 23.26 3.42 3.17
N MET A 354 23.47 2.18 2.72
CA MET A 354 24.22 1.14 3.42
C MET A 354 25.68 1.03 2.95
N THR A 355 26.10 1.77 1.93
CA THR A 355 27.46 1.68 1.39
C THR A 355 28.08 3.05 1.11
N LYS A 356 29.41 3.12 1.20
CA LYS A 356 30.22 4.27 0.78
C LYS A 356 31.10 3.96 -0.44
N ASP A 357 31.02 2.75 -0.98
CA ASP A 357 31.79 2.35 -2.15
C ASP A 357 31.23 3.05 -3.40
N PRO A 358 32.01 3.90 -4.09
CA PRO A 358 31.54 4.64 -5.26
C PRO A 358 31.02 3.73 -6.38
N LYS A 359 31.64 2.55 -6.58
CA LYS A 359 31.27 1.61 -7.66
C LYS A 359 29.92 0.96 -7.37
N LYS A 360 29.67 0.62 -6.10
CA LYS A 360 28.38 0.07 -5.66
C LYS A 360 27.26 1.10 -5.85
N ILE A 361 27.52 2.35 -5.47
CA ILE A 361 26.58 3.47 -5.61
C ILE A 361 26.31 3.79 -7.10
N GLU A 362 27.35 3.78 -7.94
CA GLU A 362 27.20 3.98 -9.39
C GLU A 362 26.31 2.90 -10.01
N ARG A 363 26.54 1.63 -9.67
CA ARG A 363 25.77 0.49 -10.16
C ARG A 363 24.29 0.58 -9.79
N THR A 364 23.97 0.82 -8.52
CA THR A 364 22.59 0.97 -8.04
C THR A 364 21.91 2.21 -8.62
N ASN A 365 22.64 3.33 -8.78
CA ASN A 365 22.11 4.52 -9.43
C ASN A 365 21.78 4.27 -10.91
N SER A 366 22.60 3.51 -11.63
CA SER A 366 22.29 3.09 -13.01
C SER A 366 20.98 2.28 -13.05
N ILE A 367 20.82 1.29 -12.17
CA ILE A 367 19.58 0.50 -12.07
C ILE A 367 18.35 1.39 -11.81
N ILE A 368 18.49 2.37 -10.91
CA ILE A 368 17.41 3.32 -10.60
C ILE A 368 17.05 4.14 -11.84
N LEU A 369 18.04 4.66 -12.57
CA LEU A 369 17.82 5.45 -13.78
C LEU A 369 17.11 4.63 -14.86
N ASP A 370 17.60 3.42 -15.15
CA ASP A 370 17.02 2.51 -16.14
C ASP A 370 15.54 2.23 -15.82
N CYS A 371 15.24 1.89 -14.56
CA CYS A 371 13.86 1.59 -14.15
C CYS A 371 12.95 2.81 -14.25
N ARG A 372 13.43 3.99 -13.83
CA ARG A 372 12.66 5.24 -13.90
C ARG A 372 12.39 5.67 -15.33
N GLU A 373 13.36 5.51 -16.22
CA GLU A 373 13.19 5.80 -17.64
C GLU A 373 12.06 4.95 -18.25
N ILE A 374 12.05 3.64 -17.97
CA ILE A 374 10.99 2.74 -18.42
C ILE A 374 9.62 3.16 -17.88
N VAL A 375 9.52 3.51 -16.59
CA VAL A 375 8.25 3.95 -15.97
C VAL A 375 7.77 5.26 -16.59
N ASN A 376 8.66 6.24 -16.77
CA ASN A 376 8.33 7.56 -17.30
C ASN A 376 7.94 7.51 -18.78
N MET A 377 8.67 6.77 -19.61
CA MET A 377 8.37 6.58 -21.03
C MET A 377 6.96 5.99 -21.19
N ARG A 378 6.64 4.92 -20.45
CA ARG A 378 5.30 4.31 -20.47
C ARG A 378 4.19 5.25 -19.98
N ALA A 379 4.49 6.09 -19.00
CA ALA A 379 3.53 7.08 -18.51
C ALA A 379 3.24 8.15 -19.58
N GLY A 380 4.26 8.63 -20.30
CA GLY A 380 4.11 9.59 -21.40
C GLY A 380 3.20 9.07 -22.51
N ASP A 381 3.45 7.85 -22.99
CA ASP A 381 2.62 7.18 -24.01
C ASP A 381 1.16 7.06 -23.55
N THR A 382 0.96 6.67 -22.29
CA THR A 382 -0.38 6.55 -21.70
C THR A 382 -1.10 7.90 -21.70
N VAL A 383 -0.45 8.97 -21.26
CA VAL A 383 -1.06 10.31 -21.16
C VAL A 383 -1.54 10.76 -22.54
N MET A 384 -0.73 10.57 -23.58
CA MET A 384 -1.10 10.93 -24.95
C MET A 384 -2.33 10.14 -25.44
N LYS A 385 -2.37 8.82 -25.20
CA LYS A 385 -3.52 7.97 -25.56
C LYS A 385 -4.79 8.38 -24.83
N TYR A 386 -4.68 8.59 -23.52
CA TYR A 386 -5.79 9.07 -22.67
C TYR A 386 -6.33 10.41 -23.16
N MET A 387 -5.47 11.40 -23.42
CA MET A 387 -5.91 12.73 -23.86
C MET A 387 -6.67 12.67 -25.17
N LYS A 388 -6.20 11.86 -26.14
CA LYS A 388 -6.87 11.65 -27.42
C LYS A 388 -8.27 11.05 -27.22
N GLY A 389 -8.36 9.95 -26.48
CA GLY A 389 -9.63 9.28 -26.21
C GLY A 389 -10.62 10.17 -25.44
N LEU A 390 -10.14 10.88 -24.42
CA LEU A 390 -10.98 11.79 -23.64
C LEU A 390 -11.53 12.94 -24.49
N ILE A 391 -10.73 13.52 -25.39
CA ILE A 391 -11.18 14.62 -26.24
C ILE A 391 -12.20 14.17 -27.26
N GLU A 392 -12.02 12.98 -27.84
CA GLU A 392 -13.00 12.38 -28.72
C GLU A 392 -14.33 12.15 -27.98
N TYR A 393 -14.27 11.54 -26.79
CA TYR A 393 -15.45 11.35 -25.95
C TYR A 393 -16.12 12.70 -25.58
N MET A 394 -15.34 13.69 -25.15
CA MET A 394 -15.89 15.00 -24.78
C MET A 394 -16.52 15.76 -25.96
N LYS A 395 -15.99 15.58 -27.16
CA LYS A 395 -16.57 16.15 -28.37
C LYS A 395 -17.90 15.47 -28.70
N ASN A 396 -17.95 14.15 -28.63
CA ASN A 396 -19.11 13.36 -29.03
C ASN A 396 -20.26 13.47 -28.01
N ASP A 397 -19.95 13.37 -26.71
CA ASP A 397 -20.97 13.26 -25.65
C ASP A 397 -21.31 14.60 -24.99
N PHE A 398 -20.40 15.58 -25.02
CA PHE A 398 -20.62 16.90 -24.41
C PHE A 398 -20.55 18.08 -25.39
N GLY A 399 -20.30 17.83 -26.68
CA GLY A 399 -20.22 18.89 -27.70
C GLY A 399 -19.06 19.87 -27.53
N ILE A 400 -18.02 19.51 -26.78
CA ILE A 400 -16.90 20.41 -26.47
C ILE A 400 -15.93 20.46 -27.65
N LYS A 401 -15.75 21.64 -28.25
CA LYS A 401 -14.79 21.84 -29.35
C LYS A 401 -13.35 21.97 -28.85
N HIS A 402 -12.42 21.39 -29.61
CA HIS A 402 -10.98 21.28 -29.32
C HIS A 402 -10.26 22.64 -29.13
N SER A 403 -10.82 23.74 -29.60
CA SER A 403 -10.18 25.07 -29.61
C SER A 403 -10.00 25.71 -28.22
N LYS A 404 -10.27 24.99 -27.12
CA LYS A 404 -10.14 25.49 -25.75
C LYS A 404 -8.86 25.02 -25.03
N TYR A 405 -8.10 24.07 -25.57
CA TYR A 405 -6.93 23.46 -24.90
C TYR A 405 -5.78 23.23 -25.89
N SER A 406 -4.54 23.53 -25.47
CA SER A 406 -3.31 23.10 -26.14
C SER A 406 -3.05 21.62 -25.78
N MET A 407 -2.25 20.88 -26.55
CA MET A 407 -1.93 19.45 -26.28
C MET A 407 -0.45 19.22 -26.00
N ASN A 408 0.28 20.26 -25.59
CA ASN A 408 1.74 20.24 -25.64
C ASN A 408 2.38 20.20 -24.24
N SER A 409 1.59 20.21 -23.16
CA SER A 409 2.09 20.30 -21.80
C SER A 409 1.35 19.38 -20.82
N ILE A 410 1.98 19.13 -19.66
CA ILE A 410 1.34 18.42 -18.55
C ILE A 410 0.20 19.24 -17.91
N ASP A 411 0.28 20.57 -17.99
CA ASP A 411 -0.74 21.48 -17.48
C ASP A 411 -2.01 21.41 -18.33
N ASP A 412 -1.85 21.31 -19.66
CA ASP A 412 -2.96 21.06 -20.58
C ASP A 412 -3.71 19.76 -20.24
N PHE A 413 -2.96 18.71 -19.90
CA PHE A 413 -3.52 17.43 -19.46
C PHE A 413 -4.31 17.55 -18.14
N HIS A 414 -3.81 18.31 -17.17
CA HIS A 414 -4.52 18.51 -15.89
C HIS A 414 -5.79 19.35 -16.11
N ALA A 415 -5.71 20.42 -16.89
CA ALA A 415 -6.84 21.28 -17.23
C ALA A 415 -7.94 20.50 -17.97
N LEU A 416 -7.57 19.68 -18.96
CA LEU A 416 -8.51 18.80 -19.67
C LEU A 416 -9.25 17.88 -18.69
N THR A 417 -8.53 17.30 -17.73
CA THR A 417 -9.16 16.39 -16.76
C THR A 417 -10.08 17.12 -15.79
N ASP A 418 -9.76 18.35 -15.39
CA ASP A 418 -10.64 19.16 -14.55
C ASP A 418 -11.95 19.52 -15.28
N ILE A 419 -11.89 19.85 -16.56
CA ILE A 419 -13.08 20.17 -17.36
C ILE A 419 -13.95 18.95 -17.56
N TYR A 420 -13.33 17.79 -17.81
CA TYR A 420 -14.05 16.53 -17.83
C TYR A 420 -14.75 16.26 -16.49
N ALA A 421 -14.04 16.41 -15.38
CA ALA A 421 -14.60 16.22 -14.04
C ALA A 421 -15.77 17.18 -13.78
N GLU A 422 -15.67 18.45 -14.17
CA GLU A 422 -16.75 19.42 -14.04
C GLU A 422 -18.01 19.05 -14.83
N LYS A 423 -17.87 18.41 -15.98
CA LYS A 423 -19.01 17.99 -16.80
C LYS A 423 -19.67 16.72 -16.29
N LEU A 424 -18.87 15.77 -15.82
CA LEU A 424 -19.34 14.46 -15.40
C LEU A 424 -19.86 14.43 -13.96
N LEU A 425 -19.28 15.25 -13.08
CA LEU A 425 -19.53 15.20 -11.63
C LEU A 425 -20.49 16.29 -11.12
N LYS A 426 -20.84 17.28 -11.95
CA LYS A 426 -22.05 18.11 -11.74
C LYS A 426 -23.28 17.21 -11.90
#